data_AF-A0A3M1QPW9-F1
#
_entry.id   AF-A0A3M1QPW9-F1
#
_cell.length_a   1.000
_cell.length_b   1.000
_cell.length_c   1.000
_cell.angle_alpha   90.00
_cell.angle_beta   90.00
_cell.angle_gamma   90.00
#
_symmetry.space_group_name_H-M   'P 1'
#
loop_
_entity.id
_entity.type
_entity.pdbx_description
1 polymer ?
#
loop_
_entity_poly.entity_id
_entity_poly.type
_entity_poly.pdbx_seq_one_letter_code
_entity_poly.pdbx_strand_id
1 'polypeptide(L)'
;MESGPRGEVFTPEDVFHYAYAVFHCPTYRERYAEFLKIDFPRLPLTSDVALFRALCEQGAALVDLHLMRSPALAQLMTRFPVEGDNTVAARGGYPKYTPPPDDGNDGRVYINKTQYFEGVPPDVWDFHIGGYQVLSKWLKDRRGRVLDYQDLQHYQRIVVALHETMRIMQVIDDLIPAWPLL
;
A
#
# COMPACT_ATOMS: atom_id res chain seq x y z
N MET A 1 -5.90 26.18 6.87
CA MET A 1 -4.83 26.52 5.92
C MET A 1 -5.48 26.74 4.59
N GLU A 2 -5.39 27.96 4.08
CA GLU A 2 -6.12 28.45 2.90
C GLU A 2 -5.58 27.84 1.62
N SER A 3 -6.47 27.28 0.80
CA SER A 3 -6.18 26.85 -0.57
C SER A 3 -6.22 28.07 -1.50
N GLY A 4 -5.05 28.68 -1.72
CA GLY A 4 -4.85 29.68 -2.77
C GLY A 4 -5.05 29.09 -4.17
N PRO A 5 -5.19 29.93 -5.21
CA PRO A 5 -5.32 29.46 -6.59
C PRO A 5 -4.06 28.65 -6.94
N ARG A 6 -4.24 27.53 -7.68
CA ARG A 6 -3.18 26.59 -8.10
C ARG A 6 -2.21 27.26 -9.10
N GLY A 7 -1.50 28.29 -8.63
CA GLY A 7 -0.70 29.24 -9.39
C GLY A 7 0.56 28.63 -9.98
N GLU A 8 1.20 29.40 -10.84
CA GLU A 8 2.36 29.08 -11.71
C GLU A 8 3.65 28.65 -10.99
N VAL A 9 3.64 28.48 -9.66
CA VAL A 9 4.83 28.21 -8.85
C VAL A 9 4.72 26.83 -8.21
N PHE A 10 5.73 25.98 -8.44
CA PHE A 10 5.87 24.69 -7.78
C PHE A 10 6.41 24.84 -6.36
N THR A 11 5.87 24.07 -5.43
CA THR A 11 6.27 24.04 -4.02
C THR A 11 7.27 22.90 -3.74
N PRO A 12 8.03 22.95 -2.63
CA PRO A 12 8.85 21.82 -2.19
C PRO A 12 8.04 20.53 -2.01
N GLU A 13 6.80 20.64 -1.53
CA GLU A 13 5.86 19.54 -1.37
C GLU A 13 5.52 18.91 -2.73
N ASP A 14 5.35 19.71 -3.78
CA ASP A 14 5.11 19.19 -5.14
C ASP A 14 6.29 18.35 -5.61
N VAL A 15 7.53 18.80 -5.41
CA VAL A 15 8.73 18.02 -5.76
C VAL A 15 8.78 16.70 -4.98
N PHE A 16 8.45 16.74 -3.69
CA PHE A 16 8.41 15.53 -2.86
C PHE A 16 7.33 14.55 -3.35
N HIS A 17 6.11 15.03 -3.60
CA HIS A 17 5.02 14.19 -4.07
C HIS A 17 5.30 13.61 -5.46
N TYR A 18 5.84 14.41 -6.37
CA TYR A 18 6.28 13.95 -7.68
C TYR A 18 7.31 12.82 -7.55
N ALA A 19 8.34 13.00 -6.72
CA ALA A 19 9.35 11.96 -6.46
C ALA A 19 8.71 10.70 -5.89
N TYR A 20 7.77 10.87 -4.95
CA TYR A 20 7.04 9.77 -4.35
C TYR A 20 6.24 8.97 -5.38
N ALA A 21 5.55 9.65 -6.31
CA ALA A 21 4.82 9.01 -7.38
C ALA A 21 5.75 8.23 -8.33
N VAL A 22 6.81 8.87 -8.84
CA VAL A 22 7.73 8.23 -9.78
C VAL A 22 8.39 6.98 -9.18
N PHE A 23 8.79 7.01 -7.91
CA PHE A 23 9.39 5.85 -7.26
C PHE A 23 8.39 4.73 -6.91
N HIS A 24 7.08 4.99 -7.00
CA HIS A 24 6.02 3.99 -6.88
C HIS A 24 5.50 3.52 -8.24
N CYS A 25 5.92 4.10 -9.36
CA CYS A 25 5.57 3.62 -10.70
C CYS A 25 6.12 2.18 -10.94
N PRO A 26 5.28 1.19 -11.25
CA PRO A 26 5.69 -0.18 -11.57
C PRO A 26 6.74 -0.24 -12.69
N THR A 27 6.48 0.43 -13.82
CA THR A 27 7.37 0.43 -14.98
C THR A 27 8.73 1.07 -14.65
N TYR A 28 8.76 2.13 -13.84
CA TYR A 28 10.03 2.71 -13.37
C TYR A 28 10.85 1.68 -12.57
N ARG A 29 10.21 1.03 -11.60
CA ARG A 29 10.89 0.07 -10.70
C ARG A 29 11.41 -1.15 -11.45
N GLU A 30 10.66 -1.65 -12.43
CA GLU A 30 11.09 -2.76 -13.29
C GLU A 30 12.24 -2.33 -14.22
N ARG A 31 12.05 -1.23 -14.95
CA ARG A 31 13.03 -0.74 -15.94
C ARG A 31 14.39 -0.45 -15.34
N TYR A 32 14.43 0.10 -14.13
CA TYR A 32 15.67 0.50 -13.46
C TYR A 32 16.10 -0.46 -12.34
N ALA A 33 15.50 -1.65 -12.23
CA ALA A 33 15.70 -2.59 -11.12
C ALA A 33 17.18 -2.90 -10.81
N GLU A 34 18.01 -3.13 -11.83
CA GLU A 34 19.43 -3.44 -11.63
C GLU A 34 20.21 -2.24 -11.08
N PHE A 35 19.88 -1.02 -11.50
CA PHE A 35 20.52 0.19 -10.99
C PHE A 35 20.06 0.51 -9.55
N LEU A 36 18.77 0.32 -9.27
CA LEU A 36 18.18 0.55 -7.94
C LEU A 36 18.77 -0.38 -6.86
N LYS A 37 19.37 -1.51 -7.24
CA LYS A 37 20.07 -2.41 -6.32
C LYS A 37 21.49 -1.94 -5.97
N ILE A 38 22.08 -1.07 -6.79
CA ILE A 38 23.52 -0.74 -6.73
C ILE A 38 23.74 0.69 -6.21
N ASP A 39 22.90 1.65 -6.60
CA ASP A 39 23.08 3.08 -6.32
C ASP A 39 21.75 3.77 -5.99
N PHE A 40 21.81 5.03 -5.56
CA PHE A 40 20.63 5.83 -5.24
C PHE A 40 19.71 6.00 -6.46
N PRO A 41 18.36 6.01 -6.24
CA PRO A 41 17.40 6.20 -7.31
C PRO A 41 17.57 7.58 -7.94
N ARG A 42 17.59 7.62 -9.27
CA ARG A 42 17.60 8.87 -10.04
C ARG A 42 16.17 9.28 -10.36
N LEU A 43 15.82 10.53 -10.09
CA LEU A 43 14.49 11.07 -10.37
C LEU A 43 14.45 11.69 -11.77
N PRO A 44 13.81 11.04 -12.76
CA PRO A 44 13.59 11.64 -14.07
C PRO A 44 12.58 12.79 -13.94
N LEU A 45 12.83 13.88 -14.66
CA LEU A 45 11.99 15.07 -14.68
C LEU A 45 11.28 15.15 -16.03
N THR A 46 10.01 15.52 -16.00
CA THR A 46 9.25 15.83 -17.22
C THR A 46 9.18 17.33 -17.46
N SER A 47 9.20 17.72 -18.73
CA SER A 47 8.90 19.08 -19.17
C SER A 47 7.39 19.37 -19.29
N ASP A 48 6.54 18.33 -19.24
CA ASP A 48 5.08 18.46 -19.25
C ASP A 48 4.54 18.83 -17.85
N VAL A 49 4.12 20.09 -17.71
CA VAL A 49 3.56 20.63 -16.47
C VAL A 49 2.27 19.92 -16.05
N ALA A 50 1.43 19.50 -17.00
CA ALA A 50 0.18 18.81 -16.68
C ALA A 50 0.47 17.41 -16.13
N LEU A 51 1.41 16.68 -16.76
CA LEU A 51 1.88 15.39 -16.27
C LEU A 51 2.53 15.53 -14.89
N PHE A 52 3.41 16.51 -14.70
CA PHE A 52 4.04 16.78 -13.39
C PHE A 52 2.99 16.97 -12.30
N ARG A 53 1.96 17.81 -12.53
CA ARG A 53 0.89 18.05 -11.55
C ARG A 53 0.05 16.80 -11.29
N ALA A 54 -0.30 16.04 -12.33
CA ALA A 54 -1.05 14.79 -12.16
C ALA A 54 -0.27 13.79 -11.30
N LEU A 55 1.05 13.67 -11.51
CA LEU A 55 1.92 12.82 -10.70
C LEU A 55 2.05 13.35 -9.25
N CYS A 56 2.12 14.66 -9.03
CA CYS A 56 2.07 15.23 -7.68
C CYS A 56 0.79 14.84 -6.93
N GLU A 57 -0.37 14.90 -7.61
CA GLU A 57 -1.64 14.51 -6.99
C GLU A 57 -1.65 13.04 -6.56
N GLN A 58 -1.17 12.13 -7.41
CA GLN A 58 -1.07 10.71 -7.07
C GLN A 58 -0.03 10.46 -5.95
N GLY A 59 1.08 11.18 -5.97
CA GLY A 59 2.11 11.11 -4.94
C GLY A 59 1.59 11.56 -3.56
N ALA A 60 0.83 12.66 -3.52
CA ALA A 60 0.17 13.12 -2.30
C ALA A 60 -0.84 12.09 -1.77
N ALA A 61 -1.64 11.49 -2.66
CA ALA A 61 -2.59 10.44 -2.29
C ALA A 61 -1.89 9.21 -1.68
N LEU A 62 -0.77 8.78 -2.25
CA LEU A 62 0.04 7.69 -1.69
C LEU A 62 0.61 8.06 -0.31
N VAL A 63 1.10 9.29 -0.14
CA VAL A 63 1.62 9.77 1.16
C VAL A 63 0.53 9.74 2.23
N ASP A 64 -0.67 10.23 1.92
CA ASP A 64 -1.80 10.21 2.86
C ASP A 64 -2.25 8.79 3.22
N LEU A 65 -2.22 7.86 2.27
CA LEU A 65 -2.47 6.44 2.54
C LEU A 65 -1.42 5.86 3.48
N HIS A 66 -0.14 6.07 3.19
CA HIS A 66 0.96 5.50 3.98
C HIS A 66 1.13 6.15 5.37
N LEU A 67 0.64 7.37 5.55
CA LEU A 67 0.54 8.04 6.86
C LEU A 67 -0.73 7.70 7.63
N MET A 68 -1.59 6.82 7.10
CA MET A 68 -2.88 6.46 7.69
C MET A 68 -3.85 7.63 7.86
N ARG A 69 -3.80 8.62 6.95
CA ARG A 69 -4.62 9.85 6.97
C ARG A 69 -5.70 9.86 5.90
N SER A 70 -5.57 9.03 4.87
CA SER A 70 -6.54 8.99 3.77
C SER A 70 -7.95 8.60 4.26
N PRO A 71 -9.00 9.31 3.81
CA PRO A 71 -10.38 8.98 4.14
C PRO A 71 -10.81 7.61 3.60
N ALA A 72 -10.15 7.08 2.56
CA ALA A 72 -10.43 5.75 2.02
C ALA A 72 -10.29 4.65 3.08
N LEU A 73 -9.43 4.86 4.08
CA LEU A 73 -9.18 3.91 5.18
C LEU A 73 -10.38 3.76 6.12
N ALA A 74 -11.40 4.61 6.02
CA ALA A 74 -12.65 4.44 6.75
C ALA A 74 -13.56 3.34 6.15
N GLN A 75 -13.38 3.03 4.87
CA GLN A 75 -14.16 2.01 4.15
C GLN A 75 -13.39 0.69 4.17
N LEU A 76 -13.64 -0.11 5.20
CA LEU A 76 -12.97 -1.40 5.35
C LEU A 76 -13.50 -2.40 4.30
N MET A 77 -12.57 -3.08 3.62
CA MET A 77 -12.90 -4.17 2.70
C MET A 77 -12.88 -5.56 3.36
N THR A 78 -12.30 -5.64 4.55
CA THR A 78 -12.17 -6.90 5.30
C THR A 78 -13.16 -6.99 6.45
N ARG A 79 -13.37 -8.22 6.94
CA ARG A 79 -14.10 -8.48 8.18
C ARG A 79 -13.27 -9.39 9.09
N PHE A 80 -13.58 -9.35 10.39
CA PHE A 80 -12.99 -10.23 11.40
C PHE A 80 -14.14 -10.91 12.17
N PRO A 81 -14.78 -11.95 11.58
CA PRO A 81 -16.12 -12.38 12.00
C PRO A 81 -16.12 -13.38 13.17
N VAL A 82 -14.99 -14.02 13.46
CA VAL A 82 -14.92 -15.11 14.45
C VAL A 82 -14.52 -14.55 15.82
N GLU A 83 -15.45 -14.63 16.77
CA GLU A 83 -15.19 -14.31 18.18
C GLU A 83 -14.13 -15.26 18.80
N GLY A 84 -13.37 -14.75 19.76
CA GLY A 84 -12.31 -15.49 20.42
C GLY A 84 -11.44 -14.59 21.29
N ASP A 85 -10.23 -15.06 21.61
CA ASP A 85 -9.30 -14.35 22.49
C ASP A 85 -8.46 -13.30 21.75
N ASN A 86 -8.57 -13.24 20.42
CA ASN A 86 -7.80 -12.36 19.52
C ASN A 86 -6.29 -12.53 19.66
N THR A 87 -5.82 -13.68 20.16
CA THR A 87 -4.40 -13.94 20.35
C THR A 87 -3.79 -14.36 19.01
N VAL A 88 -2.75 -13.64 18.57
CA VAL A 88 -1.93 -14.11 17.44
C VAL A 88 -1.12 -15.32 17.92
N ALA A 89 -1.29 -16.47 17.26
CA ALA A 89 -0.68 -17.71 17.74
C ALA A 89 0.85 -17.61 17.76
N ALA A 90 1.44 -17.93 18.92
CA ALA A 90 2.90 -17.88 19.12
C ALA A 90 3.67 -18.93 18.28
N ARG A 91 2.99 -20.02 17.90
CA ARG A 91 3.54 -21.18 17.16
C ARG A 91 2.49 -21.72 16.20
N GLY A 92 2.88 -22.68 15.36
CA GLY A 92 1.94 -23.40 14.48
C GLY A 92 1.76 -22.79 13.09
N GLY A 93 2.71 -21.98 12.63
CA GLY A 93 2.73 -21.48 11.25
C GLY A 93 1.84 -20.25 10.98
N TYR A 94 1.36 -19.56 12.02
CA TYR A 94 0.57 -18.33 11.88
C TYR A 94 1.46 -17.07 11.83
N PRO A 95 1.05 -15.99 11.15
CA PRO A 95 -0.17 -15.88 10.34
C PRO A 95 -0.14 -16.79 9.11
N LYS A 96 -1.31 -17.30 8.72
CA LYS A 96 -1.46 -18.20 7.56
C LYS A 96 -2.52 -17.66 6.62
N TYR A 97 -2.16 -17.49 5.35
CA TYR A 97 -3.13 -17.13 4.32
C TYR A 97 -3.75 -18.37 3.68
N THR A 98 -5.02 -18.25 3.33
CA THR A 98 -5.78 -19.21 2.53
C THR A 98 -6.42 -18.41 1.40
N PRO A 99 -6.08 -18.69 0.14
CA PRO A 99 -6.64 -17.95 -0.99
C PRO A 99 -8.16 -18.15 -1.08
N PRO A 100 -8.85 -17.26 -1.83
CA PRO A 100 -10.21 -17.49 -2.29
C PRO A 100 -10.44 -18.95 -2.71
N PRO A 101 -11.50 -19.62 -2.23
CA PRO A 101 -11.97 -20.83 -2.89
C PRO A 101 -12.54 -20.48 -4.27
N ASP A 102 -12.62 -21.47 -5.15
CA ASP A 102 -13.19 -21.34 -6.51
C ASP A 102 -14.70 -20.95 -6.52
N ASP A 103 -15.30 -20.77 -5.34
CA ASP A 103 -16.69 -20.37 -5.12
C ASP A 103 -16.91 -18.85 -5.12
N GLY A 104 -15.83 -18.07 -5.31
CA GLY A 104 -15.88 -16.61 -5.34
C GLY A 104 -15.84 -15.93 -3.98
N ASN A 105 -15.55 -16.66 -2.90
CA ASN A 105 -15.30 -16.05 -1.58
C ASN A 105 -13.91 -15.42 -1.50
N ASP A 106 -13.73 -14.42 -0.63
CA ASP A 106 -12.45 -13.73 -0.46
C ASP A 106 -11.40 -14.54 0.30
N GLY A 107 -10.13 -14.19 0.11
CA GLY A 107 -9.00 -14.79 0.83
C GLY A 107 -9.04 -14.49 2.33
N ARG A 108 -8.47 -15.42 3.11
CA ARG A 108 -8.47 -15.39 4.58
C ARG A 108 -7.07 -15.38 5.15
N VAL A 109 -6.80 -14.46 6.08
CA VAL A 109 -5.56 -14.42 6.88
C VAL A 109 -5.86 -14.85 8.31
N TYR A 110 -5.48 -16.07 8.64
CA TYR A 110 -5.62 -16.63 9.98
C TYR A 110 -4.54 -16.08 10.91
N ILE A 111 -4.96 -15.58 12.08
CA ILE A 111 -4.06 -15.18 13.17
C ILE A 111 -3.78 -16.31 14.15
N ASN A 112 -4.71 -17.27 14.23
CA ASN A 112 -4.62 -18.48 15.03
C ASN A 112 -5.49 -19.59 14.40
N LYS A 113 -5.77 -20.67 15.14
CA LYS A 113 -6.49 -21.84 14.60
C LYS A 113 -7.94 -21.55 14.15
N THR A 114 -8.58 -20.53 14.71
CA THR A 114 -10.02 -20.29 14.52
C THR A 114 -10.31 -18.91 13.93
N GLN A 115 -9.53 -17.90 14.32
CA GLN A 115 -9.81 -16.50 13.96
C GLN A 115 -8.99 -16.03 12.76
N TYR A 116 -9.64 -15.27 11.89
CA TYR A 116 -9.07 -14.78 10.64
C TYR A 116 -9.68 -13.45 10.20
N PHE A 117 -8.91 -12.70 9.41
CA PHE A 117 -9.44 -11.63 8.57
C PHE A 117 -9.88 -12.23 7.24
N GLU A 118 -11.13 -12.01 6.83
CA GLU A 118 -11.65 -12.34 5.50
C GLU A 118 -11.76 -11.08 4.65
N GLY A 119 -11.79 -11.22 3.32
CA GLY A 119 -11.81 -10.08 2.41
C GLY A 119 -10.41 -9.65 1.94
N VAL A 120 -9.38 -10.50 2.09
CA VAL A 120 -8.00 -10.15 1.73
C VAL A 120 -7.67 -10.70 0.35
N PRO A 121 -7.46 -9.85 -0.67
CA PRO A 121 -7.04 -10.30 -1.99
C PRO A 121 -5.64 -10.96 -1.99
N PRO A 122 -5.36 -11.93 -2.88
CA PRO A 122 -4.05 -12.60 -2.95
C PRO A 122 -2.88 -11.66 -3.20
N ASP A 123 -3.06 -10.72 -4.12
CA ASP A 123 -2.07 -9.72 -4.51
C ASP A 123 -1.78 -8.73 -3.36
N VAL A 124 -2.80 -8.36 -2.58
CA VAL A 124 -2.65 -7.57 -1.36
C VAL A 124 -1.93 -8.35 -0.26
N TRP A 125 -2.21 -9.65 -0.11
CA TRP A 125 -1.46 -10.52 0.79
C TRP A 125 0.02 -10.61 0.40
N ASP A 126 0.29 -10.80 -0.89
CA ASP A 126 1.64 -10.97 -1.45
C ASP A 126 2.39 -9.64 -1.65
N PHE A 127 1.81 -8.50 -1.27
CA PHE A 127 2.46 -7.20 -1.41
C PHE A 127 3.66 -7.04 -0.47
N HIS A 128 4.80 -6.61 -1.04
CA HIS A 128 6.07 -6.45 -0.34
C HIS A 128 6.56 -5.00 -0.35
N ILE A 129 7.11 -4.56 0.79
CA ILE A 129 7.93 -3.35 0.88
C ILE A 129 9.33 -3.77 1.34
N GLY A 130 10.31 -3.60 0.45
CA GLY A 130 11.63 -4.22 0.63
C GLY A 130 11.49 -5.74 0.73
N GLY A 131 12.21 -6.36 1.66
CA GLY A 131 12.13 -7.80 1.91
C GLY A 131 10.92 -8.25 2.75
N TYR A 132 10.00 -7.34 3.07
CA TYR A 132 8.91 -7.62 4.00
C TYR A 132 7.56 -7.70 3.31
N GLN A 133 6.96 -8.88 3.37
CA GLN A 133 5.54 -9.05 3.10
C GLN A 133 4.73 -8.36 4.21
N VAL A 134 4.05 -7.26 3.89
CA VAL A 134 3.60 -6.26 4.88
C VAL A 134 2.63 -6.86 5.89
N LEU A 135 1.55 -7.48 5.41
CA LEU A 135 0.50 -8.07 6.24
C LEU A 135 1.02 -9.22 7.10
N SER A 136 1.81 -10.12 6.50
CA SER A 136 2.46 -11.23 7.20
C SER A 136 3.38 -10.74 8.30
N LYS A 137 4.24 -9.75 8.02
CA LYS A 137 5.18 -9.19 9.00
C LYS A 137 4.45 -8.55 10.19
N TRP A 138 3.42 -7.74 9.93
CA TRP A 138 2.71 -7.03 10.99
C TRP A 138 2.14 -7.97 12.07
N LEU A 139 1.59 -9.10 11.64
CA LEU A 139 1.08 -10.15 12.54
C LEU A 139 2.21 -10.97 13.17
N LYS A 140 3.28 -11.30 12.43
CA LYS A 140 4.45 -12.02 12.97
C LYS A 140 5.09 -11.28 14.15
N ASP A 141 5.21 -9.96 14.05
CA ASP A 141 5.77 -9.10 15.11
C ASP A 141 4.86 -9.04 16.36
N ARG A 142 3.65 -9.60 16.27
CA ARG A 142 2.65 -9.65 17.35
C ARG A 142 2.33 -11.05 17.85
N ARG A 143 3.10 -12.07 17.46
CA ARG A 143 2.94 -13.44 17.96
C ARG A 143 2.94 -13.51 19.49
N GLY A 144 1.96 -14.21 20.04
CA GLY A 144 1.73 -14.35 21.47
C GLY A 144 1.02 -13.16 22.13
N ARG A 145 0.66 -12.12 21.37
CA ARG A 145 -0.07 -10.95 21.87
C ARG A 145 -1.55 -11.05 21.50
N VAL A 146 -2.39 -10.52 22.39
CA VAL A 146 -3.81 -10.26 22.14
C VAL A 146 -3.94 -8.97 21.32
N LEU A 147 -4.68 -9.02 20.22
CA LEU A 147 -5.03 -7.83 19.44
C LEU A 147 -6.26 -7.16 20.06
N ASP A 148 -6.12 -5.89 20.42
CA ASP A 148 -7.26 -5.09 20.84
C ASP A 148 -8.08 -4.57 19.64
N TYR A 149 -9.17 -3.86 19.92
CA TYR A 149 -10.03 -3.30 18.87
C TYR A 149 -9.27 -2.37 17.91
N GLN A 150 -8.33 -1.56 18.41
CA GLN A 150 -7.55 -0.64 17.61
C GLN A 150 -6.55 -1.39 16.73
N ASP A 151 -5.91 -2.43 17.25
CA ASP A 151 -5.03 -3.33 16.50
C ASP A 151 -5.78 -4.00 15.34
N LEU A 152 -6.97 -4.55 15.61
CA LEU A 152 -7.82 -5.18 14.59
C LEU A 152 -8.20 -4.17 13.49
N GLN A 153 -8.74 -3.01 13.90
CA GLN A 153 -9.13 -1.97 12.96
C GLN A 153 -7.93 -1.43 12.15
N HIS A 154 -6.77 -1.27 12.81
CA HIS A 154 -5.55 -0.80 12.17
C HIS A 154 -5.04 -1.81 11.14
N TYR A 155 -5.06 -3.11 11.45
CA TYR A 155 -4.70 -4.14 10.48
C TYR A 155 -5.62 -4.11 9.25
N GLN A 156 -6.93 -3.98 9.45
CA GLN A 156 -7.89 -3.86 8.35
C GLN A 156 -7.62 -2.61 7.49
N ARG A 157 -7.25 -1.48 8.11
CA ARG A 157 -6.83 -0.27 7.40
C ARG A 157 -5.55 -0.47 6.60
N ILE A 158 -4.59 -1.25 7.10
CA ILE A 158 -3.39 -1.60 6.32
C ILE A 158 -3.79 -2.37 5.06
N VAL A 159 -4.74 -3.31 5.14
CA VAL A 159 -5.24 -4.03 3.94
C VAL A 159 -5.78 -3.04 2.91
N VAL A 160 -6.62 -2.08 3.33
CA VAL A 160 -7.15 -1.03 2.44
C VAL A 160 -6.03 -0.15 1.88
N ALA A 161 -5.06 0.24 2.71
CA ALA A 161 -3.94 1.07 2.28
C ALA A 161 -3.14 0.39 1.17
N LEU A 162 -2.83 -0.90 1.32
CA LEU A 162 -2.10 -1.67 0.31
C LEU A 162 -2.89 -1.82 -0.98
N HIS A 163 -4.18 -2.14 -0.89
CA HIS A 163 -5.07 -2.23 -2.05
C HIS A 163 -5.10 -0.91 -2.83
N GLU A 164 -5.32 0.22 -2.14
CA GLU A 164 -5.35 1.53 -2.80
C GLU A 164 -3.98 1.97 -3.32
N THR A 165 -2.89 1.61 -2.63
CA THR A 165 -1.53 1.83 -3.13
C THR A 165 -1.34 1.14 -4.47
N MET A 166 -1.74 -0.13 -4.60
CA MET A 166 -1.63 -0.87 -5.87
C MET A 166 -2.45 -0.21 -6.98
N ARG A 167 -3.68 0.23 -6.67
CA ARG A 167 -4.52 0.96 -7.62
C ARG A 167 -3.87 2.27 -8.09
N ILE A 168 -3.33 3.07 -7.17
CA ILE A 168 -2.67 4.33 -7.52
C ILE A 168 -1.36 4.09 -8.27
N MET A 169 -0.60 3.05 -7.93
CA MET A 169 0.58 2.65 -8.69
C MET A 169 0.25 2.39 -10.16
N GLN A 170 -0.87 1.73 -10.44
CA GLN A 170 -1.33 1.52 -11.82
C GLN A 170 -1.74 2.83 -12.50
N VAL A 171 -2.47 3.71 -11.79
CA VAL A 171 -2.83 5.04 -12.33
C VAL A 171 -1.58 5.86 -12.68
N ILE A 172 -0.55 5.83 -11.83
CA ILE A 172 0.73 6.50 -12.10
C ILE A 172 1.38 5.91 -13.36
N ASP A 173 1.38 4.58 -13.50
CA ASP A 173 1.94 3.90 -14.67
C ASP A 173 1.23 4.33 -15.96
N ASP A 174 -0.10 4.35 -15.95
CA ASP A 174 -0.94 4.72 -17.10
C ASP A 174 -0.81 6.21 -17.47
N LEU A 175 -0.52 7.08 -16.49
CA LEU A 175 -0.26 8.50 -16.73
C LEU A 175 1.05 8.74 -17.49
N ILE A 176 2.02 7.83 -17.40
CA ILE A 176 3.34 8.01 -18.01
C ILE A 176 3.36 7.37 -19.41
N PRO A 177 3.38 8.17 -20.49
CA PRO A 177 3.17 7.65 -21.84
C PRO A 177 4.37 6.87 -22.38
N ALA A 178 5.59 7.18 -21.95
CA ALA A 178 6.82 6.56 -22.45
C ALA A 178 8.01 6.76 -21.48
N TRP A 179 9.03 5.93 -21.67
CA TRP A 179 10.31 5.98 -20.95
C TRP A 179 11.51 6.08 -21.91
N PRO A 180 12.55 6.90 -21.63
CA PRO A 180 12.70 7.73 -20.43
C PRO A 180 11.69 8.88 -20.42
N LEU A 181 11.28 9.31 -19.22
CA LEU A 181 10.45 10.49 -19.04
C LEU A 181 11.20 11.71 -19.61
N LEU A 182 10.56 12.48 -20.49
CA LEU A 182 11.07 13.71 -21.11
C LEU A 182 10.26 14.93 -20.66
#